data_AF-A0A3D2BRH4-F1
#
_entry.id   AF-A0A3D2BRH4-F1
#
_cell.length_a   1.000
_cell.length_b   1.000
_cell.length_c   1.000
_cell.angle_alpha   90.00
_cell.angle_beta   90.00
_cell.angle_gamma   90.00
#
_symmetry.space_group_name_H-M   'P 1'
#
loop_
_entity.id
_entity.type
_entity.pdbx_description
1 polymer ?
#
loop_
_entity_poly.entity_id
_entity_poly.type
_entity_poly.pdbx_seq_one_letter_code
_entity_poly.pdbx_strand_id
1 'polypeptide(L)'
;MLAGEEARQERLKSILRADRESASKVDESNLMHSYKQLQFFDTLALYFNRIHDGAREKAVFPHVPMSANRDVDVTITPMSEDRYEASPWPVYGESLQVSFEGRYMQPAASGTKTAPEASKLPIEKQVVTLSVLDSVG
;
A
#
# COMPACT_ATOMS: atom_id res chain seq x y z
N MET A 1 15.59 10.93 -24.12
CA MET A 1 15.27 10.02 -22.98
C MET A 1 13.84 9.46 -23.10
N LEU A 2 12.85 10.30 -23.42
CA LEU A 2 11.44 9.88 -23.55
C LEU A 2 11.18 8.85 -24.67
N ALA A 3 11.62 9.14 -25.90
CA ALA A 3 11.38 8.25 -27.05
C ALA A 3 11.98 6.83 -26.90
N GLY A 4 13.11 6.72 -26.19
CA GLY A 4 13.72 5.41 -25.91
C GLY A 4 12.91 4.59 -24.91
N GLU A 5 12.32 5.25 -23.91
CA GLU A 5 11.47 4.58 -22.93
C GLU A 5 10.10 4.22 -23.52
N GLU A 6 9.51 5.09 -24.34
CA GLU A 6 8.29 4.79 -25.10
C GLU A 6 8.48 3.56 -26.00
N ALA A 7 9.58 3.51 -26.77
CA ALA A 7 9.90 2.36 -27.61
C ALA A 7 10.14 1.08 -26.79
N ARG A 8 10.74 1.19 -25.61
CA ARG A 8 10.92 0.07 -24.68
C ARG A 8 9.57 -0.44 -24.15
N GLN A 9 8.67 0.46 -23.76
CA GLN A 9 7.34 0.10 -23.26
C GLN A 9 6.50 -0.58 -24.34
N GLU A 10 6.48 -0.06 -25.56
CA GLU A 10 5.74 -0.69 -26.67
C GLU A 10 6.29 -2.07 -27.01
N ARG A 11 7.62 -2.25 -26.99
CA ARG A 11 8.23 -3.58 -27.13
C ARG A 11 7.80 -4.53 -26.03
N LEU A 12 7.79 -4.10 -24.77
CA LEU A 12 7.35 -4.94 -23.64
C LEU A 12 5.87 -5.30 -23.74
N LYS A 13 5.00 -4.32 -24.05
CA LYS A 13 3.57 -4.58 -24.29
C LYS A 13 3.38 -5.57 -25.44
N SER A 14 4.14 -5.46 -26.53
CA SER A 14 4.06 -6.40 -27.65
C SER A 14 4.46 -7.83 -27.24
N ILE A 15 5.50 -7.99 -26.43
CA ILE A 15 5.92 -9.31 -25.92
C ILE A 15 4.82 -9.92 -25.05
N LEU A 16 4.26 -9.13 -24.13
CA LEU A 16 3.20 -9.59 -23.22
C LEU A 16 1.87 -9.86 -23.94
N ARG A 17 1.54 -9.09 -24.99
CA ARG A 17 0.36 -9.36 -25.84
C ARG A 17 0.46 -10.66 -26.62
N ALA A 18 1.66 -11.13 -26.92
CA ALA A 18 1.87 -12.38 -27.66
C ALA A 18 1.64 -13.63 -26.79
N ASP A 19 1.62 -13.49 -25.47
CA ASP A 19 1.34 -14.57 -24.54
C ASP A 19 -0.13 -14.54 -24.06
N ARG A 20 -0.83 -15.67 -24.18
CA ARG A 20 -2.27 -15.77 -23.88
C ARG A 20 -2.59 -15.44 -22.42
N GLU A 21 -1.71 -15.75 -21.49
CA GLU A 21 -1.93 -15.53 -20.05
C GLU A 21 -1.71 -14.08 -19.60
N SER A 22 -0.89 -13.34 -20.33
CA SER A 22 -0.55 -11.95 -20.02
C SER A 22 -1.15 -10.91 -20.96
N ALA A 23 -1.73 -11.32 -22.10
CA ALA A 23 -2.27 -10.42 -23.10
C ALA A 23 -3.27 -9.40 -22.52
N SER A 24 -4.25 -9.86 -21.74
CA SER A 24 -5.25 -8.98 -21.13
C SER A 24 -4.66 -8.05 -20.08
N LYS A 25 -3.55 -8.42 -19.42
CA LYS A 25 -2.93 -7.63 -18.35
C LYS A 25 -2.29 -6.34 -18.87
N VAL A 26 -1.98 -6.27 -20.16
CA VAL A 26 -1.30 -5.13 -20.80
C VAL A 26 -2.23 -4.29 -21.70
N ASP A 27 -3.53 -4.51 -21.59
CA ASP A 27 -4.52 -3.58 -22.09
C ASP A 27 -4.51 -2.30 -21.24
N GLU A 28 -4.80 -1.16 -21.86
CA GLU A 28 -4.62 0.16 -21.23
C GLU A 28 -5.38 0.30 -19.90
N SER A 29 -6.61 -0.20 -19.83
CA SER A 29 -7.43 -0.18 -18.61
C SER A 29 -6.82 -1.01 -17.48
N ASN A 30 -6.27 -2.18 -17.79
CA ASN A 30 -5.63 -3.06 -16.80
C ASN A 30 -4.26 -2.52 -16.36
N LEU A 31 -3.49 -1.92 -17.28
CA LEU A 31 -2.26 -1.22 -16.93
C LEU A 31 -2.52 -0.05 -15.99
N MET A 32 -3.55 0.76 -16.29
CA MET A 32 -3.94 1.88 -15.42
C MET A 32 -4.46 1.40 -14.07
N HIS A 33 -5.24 0.31 -14.04
CA HIS A 33 -5.68 -0.34 -12.82
C HIS A 33 -4.49 -0.79 -11.95
N SER A 34 -3.53 -1.51 -12.53
CA SER A 34 -2.31 -1.94 -11.82
C SER A 34 -1.47 -0.75 -11.35
N TYR A 35 -1.34 0.31 -12.16
CA TYR A 35 -0.64 1.52 -11.77
C TYR A 35 -1.25 2.19 -10.53
N LYS A 36 -2.57 2.39 -10.53
CA LYS A 36 -3.29 2.95 -9.38
C LYS A 36 -3.21 2.05 -8.16
N GLN A 37 -3.22 0.73 -8.34
CA GLN A 37 -3.09 -0.23 -7.25
C GLN A 37 -1.70 -0.13 -6.59
N LEU A 38 -0.64 0.04 -7.38
CA LEU A 38 0.70 0.31 -6.85
C LEU A 38 0.74 1.62 -6.06
N GLN A 39 0.14 2.70 -6.59
CA GLN A 39 0.05 3.98 -5.89
C GLN A 39 -0.72 3.88 -4.57
N PHE A 40 -1.77 3.06 -4.51
CA PHE A 40 -2.48 2.77 -3.26
C PHE A 40 -1.55 2.11 -2.24
N PHE A 41 -0.79 1.08 -2.61
CA PHE A 41 0.16 0.44 -1.70
C PHE A 41 1.29 1.36 -1.25
N ASP A 42 1.80 2.24 -2.12
CA ASP A 42 2.77 3.26 -1.75
C ASP A 42 2.19 4.21 -0.68
N THR A 43 0.95 4.65 -0.88
CA THR A 43 0.26 5.53 0.08
C THR A 43 -0.03 4.79 1.39
N LEU A 44 -0.40 3.51 1.33
CA LEU A 44 -0.64 2.66 2.50
C LEU A 44 0.65 2.44 3.30
N ALA A 45 1.78 2.25 2.62
CA ALA A 45 3.08 2.16 3.27
C ALA A 45 3.43 3.46 4.01
N LEU A 46 3.13 4.64 3.43
CA LEU A 46 3.32 5.92 4.11
C LEU A 46 2.45 6.03 5.37
N TYR A 47 1.20 5.57 5.32
CA TYR A 47 0.30 5.58 6.48
C TYR A 47 0.89 4.77 7.65
N PHE A 48 1.37 3.55 7.40
CA PHE A 48 1.93 2.71 8.46
C PHE A 48 3.32 3.16 8.94
N ASN A 49 4.16 3.70 8.06
CA ASN A 49 5.56 3.97 8.39
C ASN A 49 5.84 5.42 8.85
N ARG A 50 4.92 6.37 8.63
CA ARG A 50 5.11 7.77 9.06
C ARG A 50 4.57 8.08 10.45
N ILE A 51 3.60 7.29 10.92
CA ILE A 51 2.90 7.52 12.19
C ILE A 51 3.13 6.29 13.05
N HIS A 52 3.59 6.51 14.29
CA HIS A 52 3.74 5.44 15.27
C HIS A 52 2.39 4.77 15.51
N ASP A 53 2.41 3.46 15.74
CA ASP A 53 1.23 2.61 15.87
C ASP A 53 0.11 3.18 16.74
N GLY A 54 0.45 3.71 17.92
CA GLY A 54 -0.49 4.28 18.89
C GLY A 54 -1.14 5.60 18.49
N ALA A 55 -0.69 6.26 17.43
CA ALA A 55 -1.28 7.51 16.92
C ALA A 55 -1.84 7.39 15.50
N ARG A 56 -1.89 6.19 14.93
CA ARG A 56 -2.56 5.98 13.64
C ARG A 56 -4.06 6.17 13.84
N GLU A 57 -4.64 7.12 13.11
CA GLU A 57 -6.07 7.42 13.14
C GLU A 57 -6.75 6.96 11.84
N LYS A 58 -8.09 6.98 11.83
CA LYS A 58 -8.88 6.73 10.64
C LYS A 58 -8.40 7.58 9.46
N ALA A 59 -8.16 6.96 8.31
CA ALA A 59 -7.70 7.64 7.09
C ALA A 59 -8.53 7.23 5.87
N VAL A 60 -8.77 8.17 4.96
CA VAL A 60 -9.45 7.92 3.68
C VAL A 60 -8.43 7.97 2.54
N PHE A 61 -8.43 6.92 1.73
CA PHE A 61 -7.60 6.74 0.55
C PHE A 61 -8.49 6.94 -0.67
N PRO A 62 -8.36 8.08 -1.38
CA PRO A 62 -9.20 8.36 -2.52
C PRO A 62 -8.76 7.58 -3.76
N HIS A 63 -9.69 7.34 -4.68
CA HIS A 63 -9.42 6.77 -6.01
C HIS A 63 -8.72 5.40 -6.00
N VAL A 64 -9.02 4.55 -5.01
CA VAL A 64 -8.49 3.19 -4.95
C VAL A 64 -9.22 2.34 -6.01
N PRO A 65 -8.50 1.66 -6.91
CA PRO A 65 -9.12 0.97 -8.02
C PRO A 65 -9.73 -0.36 -7.57
N MET A 66 -11.05 -0.52 -7.72
CA MET A 66 -11.79 -1.77 -7.43
C MET A 66 -11.90 -2.69 -8.65
N SER A 67 -11.91 -2.10 -9.84
CA SER A 67 -11.91 -2.79 -11.12
C SER A 67 -11.22 -1.92 -12.16
N ALA A 68 -11.07 -2.42 -13.39
CA ALA A 68 -10.43 -1.68 -14.48
C ALA A 68 -11.10 -0.33 -14.83
N ASN A 69 -12.33 -0.12 -14.37
CA ASN A 69 -13.17 1.03 -14.72
C ASN A 69 -13.91 1.64 -13.52
N ARG A 70 -13.55 1.26 -12.28
CA ARG A 70 -14.22 1.75 -11.07
C ARG A 70 -13.19 2.00 -9.98
N ASP A 71 -13.21 3.23 -9.49
CA ASP A 71 -12.47 3.63 -8.31
C ASP A 71 -13.44 3.93 -7.16
N VAL A 72 -12.96 3.78 -5.93
CA VAL A 72 -13.71 4.10 -4.71
C VAL A 72 -12.80 4.75 -3.68
N ASP A 73 -13.39 5.44 -2.72
CA ASP A 73 -12.67 5.91 -1.54
C ASP A 73 -12.66 4.81 -0.49
N VAL A 74 -11.46 4.34 -0.13
CA VAL A 74 -11.27 3.30 0.90
C VAL A 74 -10.93 3.95 2.22
N THR A 75 -11.69 3.62 3.24
CA THR A 75 -11.42 4.04 4.61
C THR A 75 -10.64 2.94 5.32
N ILE A 76 -9.49 3.30 5.88
CA ILE A 76 -8.73 2.46 6.81
C ILE A 76 -9.02 2.93 8.23
N THR A 77 -9.55 2.02 9.06
CA THR A 77 -9.91 2.32 10.45
C THR A 77 -9.10 1.41 11.39
N PRO A 78 -8.31 1.97 12.32
CA PRO A 78 -7.66 1.18 13.38
C PRO A 78 -8.72 0.51 14.28
N MET A 79 -8.58 -0.80 14.52
CA MET A 79 -9.50 -1.59 15.36
C MET A 79 -8.86 -1.95 16.70
N SER A 80 -7.65 -2.48 16.65
CA SER A 80 -6.81 -2.83 17.79
C SER A 80 -5.34 -2.73 17.39
N GLU A 81 -4.44 -3.09 18.29
CA GLU A 81 -3.03 -3.32 17.96
C GLU A 81 -2.94 -4.25 16.74
N ASP A 82 -2.21 -3.82 15.71
CA ASP A 82 -1.97 -4.54 14.46
C ASP A 82 -3.20 -5.00 13.65
N ARG A 83 -4.40 -4.47 13.95
CA ARG A 83 -5.65 -4.80 13.24
C ARG A 83 -6.33 -3.55 12.71
N TYR A 84 -6.63 -3.57 11.41
CA TYR A 84 -7.28 -2.49 10.70
C TYR A 84 -8.42 -3.04 9.86
N GLU A 85 -9.49 -2.26 9.80
CA GLU A 85 -10.55 -2.47 8.82
C GLU A 85 -10.23 -1.67 7.55
N ALA A 86 -10.50 -2.24 6.38
CA ALA A 86 -10.56 -1.49 5.13
C ALA A 86 -11.96 -1.59 4.52
N SER A 87 -12.60 -0.45 4.28
CA SER A 87 -13.98 -0.40 3.77
C SER A 87 -14.16 0.71 2.72
N PRO A 88 -14.64 0.39 1.50
CA PRO A 88 -14.86 -0.97 0.96
C PRO A 88 -13.54 -1.74 0.78
N TRP A 89 -13.62 -3.06 0.66
CA TRP A 89 -12.45 -3.94 0.58
C TRP A 89 -11.80 -3.93 -0.83
N PRO A 90 -10.54 -3.49 -1.00
CA PRO A 90 -9.97 -3.21 -2.32
C PRO A 90 -9.14 -4.33 -2.95
N VAL A 91 -8.97 -5.47 -2.26
CA VAL A 91 -8.09 -6.56 -2.73
C VAL A 91 -8.83 -7.89 -2.79
N TYR A 92 -8.27 -8.84 -3.52
CA TYR A 92 -8.83 -10.19 -3.56
C TYR A 92 -8.61 -10.90 -2.22
N GLY A 93 -9.60 -11.70 -1.79
CA GLY A 93 -9.60 -12.38 -0.48
C GLY A 93 -10.34 -11.57 0.59
N GLU A 94 -10.22 -11.99 1.85
CA GLU A 94 -10.93 -11.38 2.99
C GLU A 94 -9.99 -10.60 3.93
N SER A 95 -8.69 -10.83 3.80
CA SER A 95 -7.67 -10.15 4.59
C SER A 95 -6.37 -9.97 3.82
N LEU A 96 -5.60 -8.99 4.24
CA LEU A 96 -4.27 -8.71 3.75
C LEU A 96 -3.34 -8.53 4.96
N GLN A 97 -2.29 -9.34 5.03
CA GLN A 97 -1.21 -9.12 5.98
C GLN A 97 -0.08 -8.36 5.27
N VAL A 98 0.33 -7.24 5.84
CA VAL A 98 1.52 -6.51 5.40
C VAL A 98 2.52 -6.45 6.53
N SER A 99 3.79 -6.64 6.20
CA SER A 99 4.88 -6.55 7.17
C SER A 99 5.98 -5.64 6.67
N PHE A 100 6.57 -4.90 7.58
CA PHE A 100 7.65 -3.97 7.29
C PHE A 100 8.70 -4.02 8.40
N GLU A 101 9.95 -3.86 8.02
CA GLU A 101 11.09 -3.86 8.91
C GLU A 101 11.70 -2.47 8.94
N GLY A 102 11.98 -1.98 10.14
CA GLY A 102 12.41 -0.61 10.31
C GLY A 102 13.07 -0.39 11.66
N ARG A 103 13.62 0.81 11.82
CA ARG A 103 14.17 1.29 13.08
C ARG A 103 13.20 2.34 13.60
N TYR A 104 12.35 1.96 14.54
CA TYR A 104 11.29 2.82 15.04
C TYR A 104 11.81 3.77 16.11
N MET A 105 11.62 5.07 15.86
CA MET A 105 12.04 6.12 16.78
C MET A 105 10.85 6.56 17.61
N GLN A 106 11.01 6.56 18.93
CA GLN A 106 10.08 7.26 19.80
C GLN A 106 10.29 8.78 19.66
N PRO A 107 9.22 9.59 19.74
CA PRO A 107 9.35 11.04 19.83
C PRO A 107 10.30 11.43 20.96
N ALA A 108 11.15 12.44 20.74
CA ALA A 108 12.03 12.93 21.79
C ALA A 108 11.19 13.44 22.98
N ALA A 109 11.58 13.10 24.21
CA ALA A 109 10.93 13.63 25.40
C ALA A 109 10.97 15.17 25.38
N SER A 110 9.90 15.80 25.88
CA SER A 110 9.79 17.25 25.92
C SER A 110 11.03 17.89 26.57
N GLY A 111 11.67 18.84 25.87
CA GLY A 111 12.89 19.51 26.32
C GLY A 111 14.21 18.90 25.83
N THR A 112 14.19 17.71 25.22
CA THR A 112 15.39 17.09 24.62
C THR A 112 15.52 17.47 23.14
N LYS A 113 16.66 18.04 22.74
CA LYS A 113 16.90 18.49 21.35
C LYS A 113 17.37 17.38 20.40
N THR A 114 17.70 16.20 20.91
CA THR A 114 18.33 15.13 20.13
C THR A 114 17.56 13.83 20.29
N ALA A 115 17.01 13.33 19.18
CA ALA A 115 16.50 11.97 19.09
C ALA A 115 17.68 10.96 19.16
N PRO A 116 17.43 9.69 19.55
CA PRO A 116 18.43 8.64 19.45
C PRO A 116 18.97 8.53 18.03
N GLU A 117 20.25 8.18 17.89
CA GLU A 117 20.83 7.95 16.58
C GLU A 117 20.15 6.72 15.94
N ALA A 118 19.42 6.92 14.84
CA ALA A 118 18.63 5.87 14.21
C ALA A 118 19.46 4.61 13.88
N SER A 119 20.74 4.78 13.54
CA SER A 119 21.70 3.70 13.26
C SER A 119 21.96 2.74 14.43
N LYS A 120 21.59 3.13 15.66
CA LYS A 120 21.80 2.34 16.89
C LYS A 120 20.55 1.60 17.36
N LEU A 121 19.37 1.93 16.82
CA LEU A 121 18.12 1.28 17.21
C LEU A 121 18.01 -0.12 16.59
N PRO A 122 17.45 -1.12 17.27
CA PRO A 122 17.25 -2.44 16.64
C PRO A 122 16.39 -2.33 15.37
N ILE A 123 16.61 -3.24 14.43
CA ILE A 123 15.65 -3.46 13.35
C ILE A 123 14.54 -4.31 13.94
N GLU A 124 13.32 -3.81 13.87
CA GLU A 124 12.13 -4.46 14.35
C GLU A 124 11.18 -4.69 13.19
N LYS A 125 10.40 -5.78 13.28
CA LYS A 125 9.38 -6.12 12.30
C LYS A 125 8.01 -5.78 12.88
N GLN A 126 7.23 -4.98 12.15
CA GLN A 126 5.81 -4.81 12.41
C GLN A 126 5.01 -5.62 11.40
N VAL A 127 3.91 -6.21 11.85
CA VAL A 127 3.00 -7.00 11.03
C VAL A 127 1.60 -6.48 11.31
N VAL A 128 0.93 -5.94 10.31
CA VAL A 128 -0.45 -5.47 10.45
C VAL A 128 -1.36 -6.28 9.54
N THR A 129 -2.59 -6.48 9.99
CA THR A 129 -3.63 -7.18 9.24
C THR A 129 -4.76 -6.22 8.92
N LEU A 130 -5.08 -6.10 7.64
CA LEU A 130 -6.27 -5.44 7.13
C LEU A 130 -7.33 -6.50 6.84
N SER A 131 -8.59 -6.24 7.14
CA SER A 131 -9.71 -7.12 6.78
C SER A 131 -11.00 -6.35 6.47
N VAL A 132 -11.99 -7.04 5.90
CA VAL A 132 -13.38 -6.55 5.84
C VAL A 132 -13.97 -6.52 7.25
N LEU A 133 -14.89 -5.60 7.54
CA LEU A 133 -15.74 -5.74 8.73
C LEU A 133 -16.58 -7.03 8.57
N ASP A 134 -16.62 -7.87 9.62
CA ASP A 134 -17.33 -9.16 9.75
C ASP A 134 -16.50 -10.45 9.75
N SER A 135 -15.16 -10.42 9.72
CA SER A 135 -14.35 -11.64 9.85
C SER A 135 -13.97 -12.04 11.29
N VAL A 136 -14.62 -11.46 12.31
CA VAL A 136 -14.44 -11.85 13.72
C VAL A 136 -15.81 -12.21 14.32
N GLY A 137 -16.27 -13.42 13.99
CA GLY A 137 -17.32 -14.15 14.69
C GLY A 137 -16.76 -15.49 15.16
#